data_AF-A0A1W5HWK8-F1
#
_entry.id   AF-A0A1W5HWK8-F1
#
_cell.length_a   1.000
_cell.length_b   1.000
_cell.length_c   1.000
_cell.angle_alpha   90.00
_cell.angle_beta   90.00
_cell.angle_gamma   90.00
#
_symmetry.space_group_name_H-M   'P 1'
#
loop_
_entity.id
_entity.type
_entity.pdbx_description
1 polymer ?
#
loop_
_entity_poly.entity_id
_entity_poly.type
_entity_poly.pdbx_seq_one_letter_code
_entity_poly.pdbx_strand_id
1 'polypeptide(L)'
;DFFLYQWAFAIAAAGITSGSIAERTQFSAYLIYSSFLTGFVYPIVSHWFWSGDGWAAAGRNVGESLLFGSGVIDFAGSGVVHMVGGIAGLWGALIEGPRVGRFDHAGRAVALRGHSASLVVLGTFLLWFGWYGFNP
;
A
#
# COMPACT_ATOMS: atom_id res chain seq x y z
N ASP A 1 -5.98 15.45 -14.63
CA ASP A 1 -7.19 14.63 -14.40
C ASP A 1 -7.20 13.99 -13.03
N PHE A 2 -8.27 14.18 -12.27
CA PHE A 2 -8.46 13.56 -10.93
C PHE A 2 -8.34 12.03 -10.97
N PHE A 3 -8.87 11.41 -12.02
CA PHE A 3 -8.78 9.96 -12.22
C PHE A 3 -7.33 9.46 -12.29
N LEU A 4 -6.47 10.09 -13.11
CA LEU A 4 -5.07 9.68 -13.25
C LEU A 4 -4.29 9.84 -11.94
N TYR A 5 -4.63 10.85 -11.14
CA TYR A 5 -4.03 11.07 -9.83
C TYR A 5 -4.38 9.93 -8.85
N GLN A 6 -5.67 9.59 -8.74
CA GLN A 6 -6.12 8.49 -7.87
C GLN A 6 -5.66 7.11 -8.38
N TRP A 7 -5.57 6.94 -9.69
CA TRP A 7 -5.00 5.74 -10.30
C TRP A 7 -3.53 5.54 -9.91
N ALA A 8 -2.74 6.61 -9.87
CA ALA A 8 -1.35 6.55 -9.41
C ALA A 8 -1.26 6.13 -7.93
N PHE A 9 -2.18 6.59 -7.07
CA PHE A 9 -2.25 6.16 -5.67
C PHE A 9 -2.64 4.69 -5.51
N ALA A 10 -3.57 4.20 -6.32
CA ALA A 10 -3.92 2.77 -6.36
C ALA A 10 -2.70 1.91 -6.74
N ILE A 11 -1.92 2.35 -7.73
CA ILE A 11 -0.67 1.67 -8.12
C ILE A 11 0.34 1.67 -6.98
N ALA A 12 0.50 2.80 -6.27
CA ALA A 12 1.41 2.87 -5.13
C ALA A 12 1.03 1.86 -4.03
N ALA A 13 -0.26 1.71 -3.70
CA ALA A 13 -0.73 0.72 -2.74
C ALA A 13 -0.38 -0.72 -3.17
N ALA A 14 -0.62 -1.06 -4.44
CA ALA A 14 -0.26 -2.37 -5.00
C ALA A 14 1.26 -2.60 -5.06
N GLY A 15 2.04 -1.55 -5.35
CA GLY A 15 3.50 -1.59 -5.39
C GLY A 15 4.12 -1.90 -4.03
N ILE A 16 3.53 -1.42 -2.93
CA ILE A 16 3.97 -1.76 -1.57
C ILE A 16 3.80 -3.26 -1.32
N THR A 17 2.63 -3.82 -1.66
CA THR A 17 2.42 -5.26 -1.47
C THR A 17 3.35 -6.07 -2.37
N SER A 18 3.53 -5.70 -3.64
CA SER A 18 4.35 -6.48 -4.58
C SER A 18 5.77 -6.71 -4.06
N GLY A 19 6.38 -5.69 -3.43
CA GLY A 19 7.71 -5.81 -2.82
C GLY A 19 7.77 -6.81 -1.67
N SER A 20 6.71 -6.90 -0.86
CA SER A 20 6.64 -7.83 0.29
C SER A 20 6.51 -9.30 -0.13
N ILE A 21 5.89 -9.56 -1.29
CA ILE A 21 5.63 -10.91 -1.82
C ILE A 21 6.58 -11.31 -2.97
N ALA A 22 7.55 -10.46 -3.30
CA ALA A 22 8.53 -10.70 -4.36
C ALA A 22 9.29 -12.04 -4.22
N GLU A 23 9.80 -12.53 -5.36
CA GLU A 23 10.65 -13.72 -5.57
C GLU A 23 10.00 -15.11 -5.41
N ARG A 24 8.90 -15.24 -4.65
CA ARG A 24 8.28 -16.56 -4.39
C ARG A 24 6.79 -16.68 -4.74
N THR A 25 6.15 -15.56 -5.10
CA THR A 25 4.74 -15.57 -5.50
C THR A 25 4.60 -15.98 -6.96
N GLN A 26 3.64 -16.84 -7.27
CA GLN A 26 3.32 -17.16 -8.65
C GLN A 26 2.77 -15.93 -9.38
N PHE A 27 3.21 -15.69 -10.62
CA PHE A 27 2.81 -14.51 -11.38
C PHE A 27 1.28 -14.37 -11.58
N SER A 28 0.57 -15.48 -11.81
CA SER A 28 -0.90 -15.47 -11.91
C SER A 28 -1.57 -15.03 -10.61
N ALA A 29 -1.09 -15.52 -9.46
CA ALA A 29 -1.57 -15.11 -8.14
C ALA A 29 -1.32 -13.60 -7.92
N TYR A 30 -0.14 -13.11 -8.34
CA TYR A 30 0.17 -11.68 -8.28
C TYR A 30 -0.80 -10.81 -9.10
N LEU A 31 -1.16 -11.23 -10.32
CA LEU A 31 -2.12 -10.49 -11.16
C LEU A 31 -3.51 -10.46 -10.55
N ILE A 32 -3.99 -11.59 -10.04
CA ILE A 32 -5.31 -11.70 -9.39
C ILE A 32 -5.33 -10.80 -8.16
N TYR A 33 -4.31 -10.92 -7.31
CA TYR A 33 -4.17 -10.14 -6.10
C TYR A 33 -4.13 -8.64 -6.39
N SER A 34 -3.30 -8.20 -7.35
CA SER A 34 -3.16 -6.79 -7.71
C SER A 34 -4.48 -6.23 -8.27
N SER A 35 -5.18 -7.00 -9.08
CA SER A 35 -6.49 -6.62 -9.64
C SER A 35 -7.55 -6.49 -8.55
N PHE A 36 -7.55 -7.41 -7.58
CA PHE A 36 -8.49 -7.36 -6.45
C PHE A 36 -8.19 -6.21 -5.48
N LEU A 37 -6.91 -5.99 -5.15
CA LEU A 37 -6.50 -4.89 -4.28
C LEU A 37 -6.87 -3.54 -4.90
N THR A 38 -6.55 -3.32 -6.18
CA THR A 38 -6.76 -2.03 -6.86
C THR A 38 -8.20 -1.82 -7.35
N GLY A 39 -8.91 -2.90 -7.70
CA GLY A 39 -10.28 -2.85 -8.21
C GLY A 39 -11.37 -2.93 -7.15
N PHE A 40 -11.06 -3.42 -5.94
CA PHE A 40 -12.06 -3.62 -4.88
C PHE A 40 -11.64 -3.03 -3.54
N VAL A 41 -10.54 -3.50 -2.95
CA VAL A 41 -10.15 -3.12 -1.57
C VAL A 41 -9.79 -1.63 -1.47
N TYR A 42 -8.88 -1.17 -2.33
CA TYR A 42 -8.42 0.22 -2.34
C TYR A 42 -9.56 1.22 -2.62
N PRO A 43 -10.42 1.05 -3.65
CA PRO A 43 -11.54 1.96 -3.89
C PRO A 43 -12.52 2.05 -2.71
N ILE A 44 -12.78 0.94 -2.01
CA ILE A 44 -13.66 0.93 -0.83
C ILE A 44 -13.04 1.77 0.30
N VAL A 45 -11.76 1.56 0.62
CA VAL A 45 -11.10 2.31 1.71
C VAL A 45 -10.92 3.78 1.34
N SER A 46 -10.57 4.07 0.09
CA SER A 46 -10.48 5.43 -0.45
C SER A 46 -11.84 6.15 -0.34
N HIS A 47 -12.93 5.48 -0.68
CA HIS A 47 -14.27 6.01 -0.50
C HIS A 47 -14.58 6.32 0.96
N TRP A 48 -14.19 5.46 1.90
CA TRP A 48 -14.46 5.69 3.32
C TRP A 48 -13.83 6.97 3.87
N PHE A 49 -12.60 7.29 3.44
CA PHE A 49 -11.80 8.37 4.00
C PHE A 49 -11.90 9.68 3.20
N TRP A 50 -12.03 9.58 1.87
CA TRP A 50 -11.91 10.72 0.96
C TRP A 50 -13.18 11.07 0.19
N SER A 51 -14.19 10.22 0.18
CA SER A 51 -15.48 10.59 -0.41
C SER A 51 -16.25 11.54 0.52
N GLY A 52 -17.02 12.47 -0.06
CA GLY A 52 -17.86 13.40 0.71
C GLY A 52 -18.97 12.72 1.52
N ASP A 53 -19.39 11.52 1.09
CA ASP A 53 -20.33 10.64 1.78
C ASP A 53 -19.62 9.43 2.44
N GLY A 54 -18.29 9.44 2.48
CA GLY A 54 -17.49 8.43 3.15
C GLY A 54 -17.77 8.43 4.65
N TRP A 55 -18.05 7.26 5.22
CA TRP A 55 -18.52 7.20 6.61
C TRP A 55 -17.49 7.69 7.64
N ALA A 56 -16.20 7.61 7.29
CA ALA A 56 -15.08 8.04 8.12
C ALA A 56 -14.49 9.39 7.68
N ALA A 57 -14.98 9.98 6.58
CA ALA A 57 -14.40 11.20 6.02
C ALA A 57 -14.57 12.39 6.97
N ALA A 58 -13.49 13.13 7.22
CA ALA A 58 -13.53 14.34 8.05
C ALA A 58 -14.36 15.48 7.42
N GLY A 59 -14.49 15.48 6.08
CA GLY A 59 -15.27 16.47 5.33
C GLY A 59 -16.74 16.11 5.12
N ARG A 60 -17.25 15.06 5.77
CA ARG A 60 -18.65 14.62 5.64
C ARG A 60 -19.61 15.74 6.08
N ASN A 61 -20.76 15.86 5.41
CA ASN A 61 -21.70 16.97 5.57
C ASN A 61 -22.05 17.27 7.04
N VAL A 62 -22.10 18.56 7.39
CA VAL A 62 -22.39 19.09 8.73
C VAL A 62 -23.80 18.65 9.17
N GLY A 63 -23.88 17.70 10.09
CA GLY A 63 -25.15 17.17 10.63
C GLY A 63 -25.10 15.70 11.05
N GLU A 64 -24.13 14.93 10.55
CA GLU A 64 -23.91 13.54 10.92
C GLU A 64 -22.80 13.41 11.97
N SER A 65 -22.93 12.46 12.90
CA SER A 65 -21.88 12.19 13.89
C SER A 65 -20.62 11.68 13.19
N LEU A 66 -19.56 12.48 13.24
CA LEU A 66 -18.26 12.09 12.71
C LEU A 66 -17.67 10.94 13.52
N LEU A 67 -16.91 10.06 12.86
CA LEU A 67 -16.15 9.01 13.53
C LEU A 67 -15.24 9.63 14.60
N PHE A 68 -15.38 9.18 15.85
CA PHE A 68 -14.67 9.73 17.02
C PHE A 68 -14.81 11.25 17.23
N GLY A 69 -15.85 11.88 16.65
CA GLY A 69 -16.10 13.32 16.75
C GLY A 69 -15.28 14.20 15.80
N SER A 70 -14.34 13.63 15.03
CA SER A 70 -13.49 14.39 14.08
C SER A 70 -13.47 13.83 12.66
N GLY A 71 -13.82 12.56 12.47
CA GLY A 71 -13.52 11.84 11.24
C GLY A 71 -12.03 11.56 11.10
N VAL A 72 -11.66 10.95 9.98
CA VAL A 72 -10.28 10.61 9.63
C VAL A 72 -9.70 11.69 8.72
N ILE A 73 -8.57 12.25 9.16
CA ILE A 73 -7.78 13.20 8.38
C ILE A 73 -6.60 12.43 7.81
N ASP A 74 -6.65 12.18 6.50
CA ASP A 74 -5.58 11.55 5.75
C ASP A 74 -5.35 12.37 4.48
N PHE A 75 -4.34 13.24 4.48
CA PHE A 75 -4.16 14.22 3.41
C PHE A 75 -3.70 13.59 2.08
N ALA A 76 -2.70 12.70 2.16
CA ALA A 76 -2.05 12.11 0.98
C ALA A 76 -2.02 10.58 1.00
N GLY A 77 -2.66 9.90 1.97
CA GLY A 77 -2.84 8.45 1.92
C GLY A 77 -1.93 7.66 2.84
N SER A 78 -1.56 8.21 4.01
CA SER A 78 -0.89 7.44 5.06
C SER A 78 -1.73 6.22 5.47
N GLY A 79 -3.05 6.37 5.55
CA GLY A 79 -3.99 5.27 5.74
C GLY A 79 -4.34 4.61 4.41
N VAL A 80 -4.96 5.36 3.50
CA VAL A 80 -5.59 4.82 2.29
C VAL A 80 -4.61 4.13 1.35
N VAL A 81 -3.36 4.60 1.27
CA VAL A 81 -2.33 4.03 0.39
C VAL A 81 -1.34 3.18 1.19
N HIS A 82 -0.65 3.78 2.15
CA HIS A 82 0.48 3.14 2.82
C HIS A 82 0.04 2.06 3.81
N MET A 83 -0.95 2.34 4.67
CA MET A 83 -1.47 1.34 5.61
C MET A 83 -2.18 0.20 4.88
N VAL A 84 -3.03 0.50 3.89
CA VAL A 84 -3.69 -0.53 3.07
C VAL A 84 -2.65 -1.42 2.38
N GLY A 85 -1.71 -0.84 1.65
CA GLY A 85 -0.66 -1.59 0.96
C GLY A 85 0.23 -2.37 1.93
N GLY A 86 0.51 -1.81 3.11
CA GLY A 86 1.32 -2.42 4.17
C GLY A 86 0.64 -3.61 4.85
N ILE A 87 -0.63 -3.47 5.24
CA ILE A 87 -1.43 -4.57 5.83
C ILE A 87 -1.61 -5.68 4.81
N ALA A 88 -1.93 -5.33 3.56
CA ALA A 88 -2.13 -6.31 2.51
C ALA A 88 -0.80 -7.02 2.17
N GLY A 89 0.33 -6.30 2.21
CA GLY A 89 1.67 -6.88 2.10
C GLY A 89 2.06 -7.77 3.28
N LEU A 90 1.69 -7.41 4.51
CA LEU A 90 1.88 -8.25 5.69
C LEU A 90 1.14 -9.58 5.54
N TRP A 91 -0.15 -9.54 5.21
CA TRP A 91 -0.94 -10.75 5.00
C TRP A 91 -0.43 -11.58 3.82
N GLY A 92 -0.07 -10.93 2.71
CA GLY A 92 0.55 -11.60 1.57
C GLY A 92 1.84 -12.33 1.97
N ALA A 93 2.72 -11.68 2.72
CA ALA A 93 3.97 -12.28 3.17
C ALA A 93 3.75 -13.44 4.17
N LEU A 94 2.73 -13.35 5.03
CA LEU A 94 2.35 -14.43 5.95
C LEU A 94 1.81 -15.66 5.21
N ILE A 95 0.97 -15.45 4.19
CA ILE A 95 0.36 -16.53 3.41
C ILE A 95 1.40 -17.22 2.52
N GLU A 96 2.22 -16.45 1.82
CA GLU A 96 3.31 -16.98 0.97
C GLU A 96 4.42 -17.64 1.79
N GLY A 97 4.57 -17.25 3.04
CA GLY A 97 5.64 -17.71 3.91
C GLY A 97 7.01 -17.09 3.58
N PRO A 98 8.04 -17.53 4.33
CA PRO A 98 9.38 -16.96 4.24
C PRO A 98 10.11 -17.37 2.95
N ARG A 99 11.00 -16.50 2.49
CA ARG A 99 11.93 -16.84 1.40
C ARG A 99 12.84 -18.00 1.81
N VAL A 100 13.22 -18.82 0.84
CA VAL A 100 14.21 -19.90 1.06
C VAL A 100 15.50 -19.28 1.61
N GLY A 101 16.03 -19.86 2.69
CA GLY A 101 17.24 -19.37 3.36
C GLY A 101 17.04 -18.12 4.22
N ARG A 102 15.80 -17.63 4.40
CA ARG A 102 15.51 -16.51 5.33
C ARG A 102 15.74 -16.89 6.80
N PHE A 103 15.54 -18.15 7.14
CA PHE A 103 15.71 -18.68 8.49
C PHE A 103 16.61 -19.93 8.48
N ASP A 104 17.48 -20.06 9.48
CA ASP A 104 18.31 -21.25 9.67
C ASP A 104 17.51 -22.41 10.31
N HIS A 105 18.15 -23.57 10.48
CA HIS A 105 17.51 -24.75 11.10
C HIS A 105 17.06 -24.52 12.56
N ALA A 106 17.59 -23.50 13.23
CA ALA A 106 17.17 -23.09 14.58
C ALA A 106 16.10 -21.98 14.55
N GLY A 107 15.59 -21.63 13.37
CA GLY A 107 14.58 -20.58 13.19
C GLY A 107 15.12 -19.14 13.30
N ARG A 108 16.45 -18.95 13.35
CA ARG A 108 17.05 -17.62 13.47
C ARG A 108 17.10 -16.93 12.13
N ALA A 109 16.84 -15.62 12.14
CA ALA A 109 16.83 -14.80 10.92
C ALA A 109 18.23 -14.72 10.30
N VAL A 110 18.33 -15.03 9.01
CA VAL A 110 19.54 -14.91 8.20
C VAL A 110 19.40 -13.67 7.30
N ALA A 111 20.43 -12.84 7.25
CA ALA A 111 20.46 -11.65 6.42
C ALA A 111 20.55 -12.03 4.94
N LEU A 112 19.53 -11.66 4.16
CA LEU A 112 19.56 -11.74 2.69
C LEU A 112 20.17 -10.42 2.18
N ARG A 113 21.37 -10.48 1.60
CA ARG A 113 22.06 -9.27 1.10
C ARG A 113 21.33 -8.72 -0.11
N GLY A 114 21.20 -7.40 -0.19
CA GLY A 114 20.67 -6.72 -1.36
C GLY A 114 21.56 -6.95 -2.59
N HIS A 115 20.93 -7.02 -3.76
CA HIS A 115 21.61 -7.34 -5.02
C HIS A 115 22.36 -6.14 -5.62
N SER A 116 21.91 -4.90 -5.36
CA SER A 116 22.56 -3.68 -5.88
C SER A 116 22.22 -2.45 -5.04
N ALA A 117 23.23 -1.81 -4.46
CA ALA A 117 23.07 -0.55 -3.73
C ALA A 117 22.69 0.61 -4.67
N SER A 118 23.24 0.64 -5.88
CA SER A 118 22.96 1.69 -6.86
C SER A 118 21.49 1.72 -7.28
N LEU A 119 20.87 0.55 -7.47
CA LEU A 119 19.44 0.45 -7.79
C LEU A 119 18.55 0.89 -6.62
N VAL A 120 18.94 0.59 -5.38
CA VAL A 120 18.22 1.05 -4.18
C VAL A 120 18.26 2.57 -4.09
N VAL A 121 19.43 3.18 -4.30
CA VAL A 121 19.60 4.65 -4.27
C VAL A 121 18.80 5.30 -5.40
N LEU A 122 18.89 4.78 -6.64
CA LEU A 122 18.10 5.29 -7.76
C LEU A 122 16.60 5.20 -7.49
N GLY A 123 16.12 4.05 -7.01
CA GLY A 123 14.71 3.86 -6.64
C GLY A 123 14.28 4.82 -5.54
N THR A 124 15.14 5.07 -4.55
CA THR A 124 14.87 6.02 -3.47
C THR A 124 14.75 7.45 -4.01
N PHE A 125 15.62 7.87 -4.93
CA PHE A 125 15.52 9.19 -5.57
C PHE A 125 14.24 9.33 -6.39
N LEU A 126 13.85 8.30 -7.13
CA LEU A 126 12.59 8.31 -7.89
C LEU A 126 11.37 8.40 -6.98
N LEU A 127 11.35 7.64 -5.88
CA LEU A 127 10.28 7.71 -4.88
C LEU A 127 10.23 9.08 -4.20
N TRP A 128 11.37 9.62 -3.79
CA TRP A 128 11.46 10.92 -3.14
C TRP A 128 11.00 12.05 -4.06
N PHE A 129 11.45 12.06 -5.32
CA PHE A 129 11.00 13.04 -6.31
C PHE A 129 9.50 12.90 -6.58
N GLY A 130 9.02 11.68 -6.80
CA GLY A 130 7.60 11.40 -6.99
C GLY A 130 6.75 11.83 -5.78
N TRP A 131 7.32 11.84 -4.58
CA TRP A 131 6.64 12.24 -3.35
C TRP A 131 6.17 13.70 -3.36
N TYR A 132 6.85 14.60 -4.09
CA TYR A 132 6.37 15.98 -4.27
C TYR A 132 5.06 16.05 -5.04
N GLY A 133 4.83 15.13 -5.99
CA GLY A 133 3.52 14.99 -6.66
C GLY A 133 2.50 14.23 -5.80
N PHE A 134 2.98 13.32 -4.94
CA PHE A 134 2.14 12.54 -4.03
C PHE A 134 1.57 13.38 -2.87
N ASN A 135 2.34 14.36 -2.40
CA ASN A 135 1.97 15.26 -1.31
C ASN A 135 2.19 16.73 -1.75
N PRO A 136 1.35 17.24 -2.67
CA PRO A 136 1.46 18.59 -3.21
C PRO A 136 1.15 19.68 -2.17
#